data_AF-A0A7S0FGE7-F1
#
_entry.id   AF-A0A7S0FGE7-F1
#
_cell.length_a   1.000
_cell.length_b   1.000
_cell.length_c   1.000
_cell.angle_alpha   90.00
_cell.angle_beta   90.00
_cell.angle_gamma   90.00
#
_symmetry.space_group_name_H-M   'P 1'
#
loop_
_entity.id
_entity.type
_entity.pdbx_description
1 polymer ?
#
loop_
_entity_poly.entity_id
_entity_poly.type
_entity_poly.pdbx_seq_one_letter_code
_entity_poly.pdbx_strand_id
1 'polypeptide(L)'
;MGQVDAAMAALAAVALHPALRGAGRESLADAVPRERILRFTASAQVERARLAQRLEKLRQQDAHAQTLCEQVSEGLRRALAEGMVPAAARAIRDEHARAEHELLPALRSLVPHEGATPSSILEEEKRSAGMLEGLAQACAGVRNLLSELQVSWEQQYASFVQRLREVSYIQSKVRNVERQAALLEEEINVQRSYSQQLSHLQKMPKAYRQALREIARRQHFRVRYAAQAEQARGALARMMEEENSQRRDFLRRHGCHLPADLFNALGSLAPPAAVDVPEFDVTLPDVDFTSLHDMSEATEPRGVDASAGSNSPAERLPSPGATSEASSARGYGGGGSGSACGSRCGGSGRAECGPTSAGPALPTAVGATPATEGLGASCSGTQRASGQEAAAGAGS
;
A
#
# COMPACT_ATOMS: atom_id res chain seq x y z
N MET A 1 11.57 10.30 23.56
CA MET A 1 12.64 10.54 24.55
C MET A 1 13.83 9.65 24.22
N GLY A 2 14.60 9.14 25.18
CA GLY A 2 15.66 8.10 25.03
C GLY A 2 16.56 8.26 23.81
N GLN A 3 16.20 7.62 22.69
CA GLN A 3 16.95 7.69 21.43
C GLN A 3 17.07 9.09 20.83
N VAL A 4 16.07 9.96 21.01
CA VAL A 4 16.13 11.36 20.54
C VAL A 4 17.02 12.19 21.46
N ASP A 5 16.96 11.97 22.77
CA ASP A 5 17.78 12.69 23.74
C ASP A 5 19.27 12.30 23.58
N ALA A 6 19.56 11.01 23.38
CA ALA A 6 20.88 10.52 23.01
C ALA A 6 21.38 11.08 21.67
N ALA A 7 20.51 11.19 20.66
CA ALA A 7 20.89 11.82 19.38
C ALA A 7 21.17 13.32 19.54
N MET A 8 20.38 14.05 20.33
CA MET A 8 20.62 15.47 20.62
C MET A 8 21.91 15.67 21.44
N ALA A 9 22.22 14.78 22.38
CA ALA A 9 23.49 14.80 23.11
C ALA A 9 24.69 14.52 22.16
N ALA A 10 24.56 13.58 21.24
CA ALA A 10 25.56 13.32 20.21
C ALA A 10 25.74 14.50 19.24
N LEU A 11 24.69 15.27 18.96
CA LEU A 11 24.77 16.52 18.19
C LEU A 11 25.46 17.65 18.98
N ALA A 12 25.22 17.74 20.29
CA ALA A 12 25.86 18.73 21.16
C ALA A 12 27.37 18.45 21.34
N ALA A 13 27.77 17.18 21.34
CA ALA A 13 29.18 16.77 21.39
C ALA A 13 29.96 17.11 20.09
N VAL A 14 29.28 17.37 18.98
CA VAL A 14 29.93 17.79 17.72
C VAL A 14 30.03 19.31 17.68
N ALA A 15 31.22 19.82 18.03
CA ALA A 15 31.55 21.23 17.84
C ALA A 15 31.52 21.60 16.35
N LEU A 16 31.02 22.80 16.03
CA LEU A 16 31.08 23.35 14.68
C LEU A 16 32.51 23.78 14.35
N HIS A 17 32.88 23.65 13.07
CA HIS A 17 34.10 24.23 12.50
C HIS A 17 34.15 25.75 12.77
N PRO A 18 35.30 26.35 13.09
CA PRO A 18 35.40 27.78 13.44
C PRO A 18 34.73 28.72 12.43
N ALA A 19 34.93 28.50 11.12
CA ALA A 19 34.31 29.31 10.05
C ALA A 19 32.77 29.17 9.92
N LEU A 20 32.14 28.27 10.68
CA LEU A 20 30.69 28.07 10.76
C LEU A 20 30.10 28.52 12.11
N ARG A 21 30.93 28.94 13.06
CA ARG A 21 30.45 29.44 14.36
C ARG A 21 29.88 30.84 14.22
N GLY A 22 28.90 31.15 15.05
CA GLY A 22 28.29 32.46 15.15
C GLY A 22 27.79 32.72 16.56
N ALA A 23 27.24 33.91 16.82
CA ALA A 23 26.66 34.23 18.12
C ALA A 23 25.56 33.20 18.49
N GLY A 24 25.82 32.41 19.53
CA GLY A 24 24.93 31.34 19.97
C GLY A 24 24.91 30.08 19.09
N ARG A 25 25.95 29.82 18.29
CA ARG A 25 26.12 28.57 17.52
C ARG A 25 27.53 28.02 17.68
N GLU A 26 27.69 27.07 18.60
CA GLU A 26 28.98 26.44 18.91
C GLU A 26 28.99 24.95 18.54
N SER A 27 27.84 24.30 18.62
CA SER A 27 27.63 22.87 18.36
C SER A 27 26.64 22.62 17.22
N LEU A 28 26.66 21.41 16.67
CA LEU A 28 25.71 20.98 15.65
C LEU A 28 24.27 20.91 16.19
N ALA A 29 24.08 20.80 17.50
CA ALA A 29 22.76 20.88 18.14
C ALA A 29 22.14 22.29 18.05
N ASP A 30 22.95 23.36 18.04
CA ASP A 30 22.47 24.75 18.00
C ASP A 30 21.93 25.15 16.61
N ALA A 31 22.40 24.45 15.57
CA ALA A 31 21.89 24.59 14.21
C ALA A 31 20.55 23.87 13.97
N VAL A 32 20.09 23.06 14.94
CA VAL A 32 18.93 22.16 14.81
C VAL A 32 17.75 22.70 15.62
N PRO A 33 16.52 22.77 15.08
CA PRO A 33 15.36 23.34 15.77
C PRO A 33 14.83 22.42 16.88
N ARG A 34 15.55 22.40 18.02
CA ARG A 34 15.33 21.50 19.17
C ARG A 34 13.88 21.48 19.65
N GLU A 35 13.26 22.63 19.84
CA GLU A 35 11.86 22.71 20.29
C GLU A 35 10.87 22.05 19.31
N ARG A 36 11.11 22.17 18.00
CA ARG A 36 10.26 21.56 16.98
C ARG A 36 10.40 20.04 17.02
N ILE A 37 11.62 19.52 17.22
CA ILE A 37 11.89 18.09 17.35
C ILE A 37 11.29 17.53 18.64
N LEU A 38 11.42 18.24 19.77
CA LEU A 38 10.84 17.83 21.04
C LEU A 38 9.30 17.80 20.98
N ARG A 39 8.66 18.84 20.43
CA ARG A 39 7.20 18.87 20.20
C ARG A 39 6.74 17.75 19.26
N PHE A 40 7.47 17.52 18.16
CA PHE A 40 7.17 16.44 17.22
C PHE A 40 7.32 15.06 17.88
N THR A 41 8.39 14.85 18.66
CA THR A 41 8.64 13.59 19.38
C THR A 41 7.57 13.33 20.43
N ALA A 42 7.17 14.34 21.20
CA ALA A 42 6.09 14.23 22.18
C ALA A 42 4.75 13.88 21.50
N SER A 43 4.40 14.56 20.41
CA SER A 43 3.21 14.27 19.61
C SER A 43 3.22 12.83 19.06
N ALA A 44 4.33 12.40 18.45
CA ALA A 44 4.49 11.04 17.95
C ALA A 44 4.40 9.97 19.06
N GLN A 45 4.85 10.28 20.29
CA GLN A 45 4.68 9.38 21.43
C GLN A 45 3.22 9.27 21.90
N VAL A 46 2.47 10.39 21.92
CA VAL A 46 1.03 10.38 22.25
C VAL A 46 0.24 9.58 21.21
N GLU A 47 0.48 9.82 19.92
CA GLU A 47 -0.19 9.07 18.86
C GLU A 47 0.21 7.59 18.84
N ARG A 48 1.48 7.24 19.14
CA ARG A 48 1.89 5.85 19.31
C ARG A 48 1.18 5.16 20.49
N ALA A 49 0.97 5.87 21.61
CA ALA A 49 0.23 5.33 22.75
C ALA A 49 -1.25 5.11 22.40
N ARG A 50 -1.87 6.07 21.72
CA ARG A 50 -3.24 5.98 21.19
C ARG A 50 -3.41 4.83 20.20
N LEU A 51 -2.43 4.62 19.32
CA LEU A 51 -2.38 3.49 18.39
C LEU A 51 -2.29 2.15 19.12
N ALA A 52 -1.44 2.04 20.14
CA ALA A 52 -1.35 0.83 20.95
C ALA A 52 -2.68 0.48 21.63
N GLN A 53 -3.38 1.48 22.20
CA GLN A 53 -4.72 1.30 22.78
C GLN A 53 -5.76 0.86 21.74
N ARG A 54 -5.75 1.45 20.53
CA ARG A 54 -6.66 1.07 19.45
C ARG A 54 -6.39 -0.34 18.91
N LEU A 55 -5.11 -0.72 18.79
CA LEU A 55 -4.70 -2.06 18.35
C LEU A 55 -5.11 -3.12 19.39
N GLU A 56 -4.98 -2.82 20.68
CA GLU A 56 -5.42 -3.71 21.75
C GLU A 56 -6.97 -3.86 21.77
N LYS A 57 -7.69 -2.75 21.58
CA LYS A 57 -9.16 -2.80 21.38
C LYS A 57 -9.55 -3.63 20.16
N LEU A 58 -8.81 -3.54 19.05
CA LEU A 58 -9.07 -4.32 17.85
C LEU A 58 -8.84 -5.83 18.10
N ARG A 59 -7.77 -6.20 18.82
CA ARG A 59 -7.53 -7.60 19.24
C ARG A 59 -8.67 -8.16 20.09
N GLN A 60 -9.20 -7.37 21.03
CA GLN A 60 -10.35 -7.77 21.85
C GLN A 60 -11.61 -7.98 20.99
N GLN A 61 -11.80 -7.16 19.94
CA GLN A 61 -12.91 -7.30 19.00
C GLN A 61 -12.75 -8.51 18.08
N ASP A 62 -11.53 -8.80 17.61
CA ASP A 62 -11.19 -9.98 16.83
C ASP A 62 -11.40 -11.28 17.63
N ALA A 63 -10.83 -11.37 18.84
CA ALA A 63 -11.03 -12.51 19.74
C ALA A 63 -12.52 -12.73 20.08
N HIS A 64 -13.29 -11.66 20.26
CA HIS A 64 -14.74 -11.77 20.45
C HIS A 64 -15.46 -12.26 19.19
N ALA A 65 -15.09 -11.78 18.00
CA ALA A 65 -15.66 -12.26 16.73
C ALA A 65 -15.34 -13.74 16.47
N GLN A 66 -14.11 -14.18 16.75
CA GLN A 66 -13.69 -15.59 16.71
C GLN A 66 -14.52 -16.45 17.67
N THR A 67 -14.68 -16.01 18.91
CA THR A 67 -15.54 -16.69 19.90
C THR A 67 -16.98 -16.85 19.40
N LEU A 68 -17.55 -15.83 18.75
CA LEU A 68 -18.89 -15.91 18.16
C LEU A 68 -18.94 -16.87 16.95
N CYS A 69 -17.92 -16.87 16.09
CA CYS A 69 -17.80 -17.84 14.98
C CYS A 69 -17.80 -19.28 15.49
N GLU A 70 -17.03 -19.56 16.55
CA GLU A 70 -16.97 -20.89 17.18
C GLU A 70 -18.32 -21.29 17.78
N GLN A 71 -18.98 -20.39 18.52
CA GLN A 71 -20.30 -20.63 19.11
C GLN A 71 -21.36 -20.98 18.05
N VAL A 72 -21.40 -20.26 16.93
CA VAL A 72 -22.36 -20.53 15.85
C VAL A 72 -22.01 -21.79 15.06
N SER A 73 -20.72 -22.04 14.80
CA SER A 73 -20.24 -23.31 14.20
C SER A 73 -20.65 -24.52 15.04
N GLU A 74 -20.47 -24.43 16.36
CA GLU A 74 -20.85 -25.44 17.32
C GLU A 74 -22.37 -25.62 17.42
N GLY A 75 -23.12 -24.52 17.50
CA GLY A 75 -24.59 -24.54 17.51
C GLY A 75 -25.20 -25.15 16.24
N LEU A 76 -24.61 -24.88 15.07
CA LEU A 76 -25.00 -25.52 13.81
C LEU A 76 -24.68 -27.02 13.80
N ARG A 77 -23.50 -27.43 14.29
CA ARG A 77 -23.11 -28.84 14.37
C ARG A 77 -24.02 -29.65 15.30
N ARG A 78 -24.40 -29.10 16.46
CA ARG A 78 -25.39 -29.75 17.36
C ARG A 78 -26.77 -29.86 16.72
N ALA A 79 -27.27 -28.78 16.12
CA ALA A 79 -28.58 -28.78 15.47
C ALA A 79 -28.71 -29.83 14.35
N LEU A 80 -27.63 -30.07 13.61
CA LEU A 80 -27.55 -31.12 12.59
C LEU A 80 -27.45 -32.53 13.20
N ALA A 81 -26.77 -32.69 14.34
CA ALA A 81 -26.64 -33.97 15.05
C ALA A 81 -27.95 -34.38 15.77
N GLU A 82 -28.68 -33.43 16.35
CA GLU A 82 -29.95 -33.61 17.07
C GLU A 82 -31.16 -33.81 16.12
N GLY A 83 -30.92 -34.31 14.90
CA GLY A 83 -31.92 -34.44 13.85
C GLY A 83 -33.00 -35.48 14.13
N MET A 84 -34.08 -35.07 14.79
CA MET A 84 -35.32 -35.86 14.96
C MET A 84 -36.04 -36.13 13.64
N VAL A 85 -35.93 -35.21 12.66
CA VAL A 85 -36.56 -35.29 11.33
C VAL A 85 -36.20 -36.60 10.59
N PRO A 86 -34.91 -36.99 10.44
CA PRO A 86 -34.52 -38.31 9.94
C PRO A 86 -35.13 -39.52 10.68
N ALA A 87 -35.41 -39.41 11.98
CA ALA A 87 -35.98 -40.50 12.77
C ALA A 87 -37.49 -40.65 12.51
N ALA A 88 -38.26 -39.58 12.61
CA ALA A 88 -39.69 -39.59 12.27
C ALA A 88 -39.93 -40.00 10.81
N ALA A 89 -39.09 -39.50 9.88
CA ALA A 89 -39.16 -39.89 8.47
C ALA A 89 -38.81 -41.37 8.21
N ARG A 90 -38.01 -42.03 9.07
CA ARG A 90 -37.81 -43.49 9.03
C ARG A 90 -39.07 -44.21 9.50
N ALA A 91 -39.57 -43.88 10.70
CA ALA A 91 -40.76 -44.51 11.27
C ALA A 91 -41.99 -44.45 10.34
N ILE A 92 -42.20 -43.33 9.64
CA ILE A 92 -43.27 -43.20 8.63
C ILE A 92 -43.10 -44.20 7.48
N ARG A 93 -41.87 -44.38 6.97
CA ARG A 93 -41.59 -45.36 5.91
C ARG A 93 -41.75 -46.79 6.41
N ASP A 94 -41.36 -47.06 7.64
CA ASP A 94 -41.43 -48.40 8.23
C ASP A 94 -42.89 -48.84 8.44
N GLU A 95 -43.76 -47.98 8.99
CA GLU A 95 -45.21 -48.24 9.10
C GLU A 95 -45.91 -48.28 7.73
N HIS A 96 -45.48 -47.48 6.75
CA HIS A 96 -46.01 -47.55 5.39
C HIS A 96 -45.64 -48.87 4.71
N ALA A 97 -44.38 -49.31 4.80
CA ALA A 97 -43.91 -50.58 4.27
C ALA A 97 -44.63 -51.78 4.93
N ARG A 98 -44.88 -51.71 6.24
CA ARG A 98 -45.70 -52.68 6.97
C ARG A 98 -47.13 -52.75 6.43
N ALA A 99 -47.77 -51.61 6.19
CA ALA A 99 -49.11 -51.56 5.59
C ALA A 99 -49.13 -52.16 4.17
N GLU A 100 -48.13 -51.86 3.33
CA GLU A 100 -48.06 -52.34 1.95
C GLU A 100 -47.66 -53.81 1.80
N HIS A 101 -46.74 -54.31 2.63
CA HIS A 101 -46.16 -55.66 2.47
C HIS A 101 -46.78 -56.72 3.40
N GLU A 102 -47.33 -56.32 4.55
CA GLU A 102 -47.97 -57.26 5.49
C GLU A 102 -49.50 -57.14 5.44
N LEU A 103 -50.03 -55.94 5.70
CA LEU A 103 -51.47 -55.76 5.96
C LEU A 103 -52.33 -55.89 4.69
N LEU A 104 -51.96 -55.20 3.60
CA LEU A 104 -52.72 -55.25 2.35
C LEU A 104 -52.71 -56.62 1.65
N PRO A 105 -51.57 -57.35 1.56
CA PRO A 105 -51.57 -58.70 0.96
C PRO A 105 -52.36 -59.71 1.80
N ALA A 106 -52.23 -59.66 3.13
CA ALA A 106 -53.02 -60.50 4.01
C ALA A 106 -54.53 -60.22 3.88
N LEU A 107 -54.95 -58.95 3.82
CA LEU A 107 -56.35 -58.58 3.56
C LEU A 107 -56.85 -59.14 2.22
N ARG A 108 -56.05 -59.03 1.15
CA ARG A 108 -56.38 -59.58 -0.18
C ARG A 108 -56.52 -61.11 -0.17
N SER A 109 -55.76 -61.81 0.68
CA SER A 109 -55.85 -63.28 0.81
C SER A 109 -57.10 -63.76 1.58
N LEU A 110 -57.81 -62.86 2.26
CA LEU A 110 -59.02 -63.14 3.04
C LEU A 110 -60.31 -62.82 2.27
N VAL A 111 -60.23 -62.54 0.96
CA VAL A 111 -61.40 -62.31 0.10
C VAL A 111 -62.05 -63.67 -0.20
N PRO A 112 -63.33 -63.91 0.20
CA PRO A 112 -63.96 -65.21 0.03
C PRO A 112 -64.04 -65.64 -1.43
N HIS A 113 -63.78 -66.92 -1.68
CA HIS A 113 -63.95 -67.51 -3.01
C HIS A 113 -65.39 -67.96 -3.24
N GLU A 114 -65.82 -67.93 -4.51
CA GLU A 114 -67.16 -68.33 -4.92
C GLU A 114 -67.43 -69.79 -4.55
N GLY A 115 -68.47 -70.05 -3.75
CA GLY A 115 -68.79 -71.37 -3.19
C GLY A 115 -68.22 -71.68 -1.80
N ALA A 116 -67.57 -70.72 -1.12
CA ALA A 116 -67.15 -70.89 0.27
C ALA A 116 -68.32 -71.22 1.22
N THR A 117 -68.06 -72.04 2.26
CA THR A 117 -69.11 -72.41 3.23
C THR A 117 -69.45 -71.24 4.16
N PRO A 118 -70.71 -71.08 4.62
CA PRO A 118 -71.11 -69.95 5.47
C PRO A 118 -70.25 -69.77 6.72
N SER A 119 -69.80 -70.87 7.35
CA SER A 119 -68.93 -70.82 8.52
C SER A 119 -67.50 -70.36 8.19
N SER A 120 -66.99 -70.66 6.99
CA SER A 120 -65.68 -70.15 6.53
C SER A 120 -65.74 -68.64 6.32
N ILE A 121 -66.81 -68.16 5.68
CA ILE A 121 -67.05 -66.75 5.40
C ILE A 121 -67.05 -65.93 6.70
N LEU A 122 -67.73 -66.38 7.76
CA LEU A 122 -67.75 -65.67 9.06
C LEU A 122 -66.37 -65.60 9.75
N GLU A 123 -65.56 -66.66 9.66
CA GLU A 123 -64.19 -66.64 10.22
C GLU A 123 -63.20 -65.85 9.33
N GLU A 124 -63.45 -65.74 8.02
CA GLU A 124 -62.72 -64.85 7.09
C GLU A 124 -63.11 -63.38 7.29
N GLU A 125 -64.39 -63.09 7.51
CA GLU A 125 -64.92 -61.77 7.86
C GLU A 125 -64.31 -61.29 9.18
N LYS A 126 -64.33 -62.12 10.24
CA LYS A 126 -63.70 -61.80 11.53
C LYS A 126 -62.20 -61.55 11.41
N ARG A 127 -61.47 -62.31 10.59
CA ARG A 127 -60.04 -62.08 10.33
C ARG A 127 -59.81 -60.80 9.54
N SER A 128 -60.59 -60.54 8.50
CA SER A 128 -60.46 -59.32 7.70
C SER A 128 -60.83 -58.06 8.48
N ALA A 129 -61.80 -58.12 9.39
CA ALA A 129 -62.09 -57.05 10.35
C ALA A 129 -60.88 -56.70 11.23
N GLY A 130 -60.18 -57.70 11.77
CA GLY A 130 -58.92 -57.49 12.51
C GLY A 130 -57.79 -56.89 11.66
N MET A 131 -57.68 -57.30 10.38
CA MET A 131 -56.72 -56.71 9.43
C MET A 131 -57.07 -55.25 9.08
N LEU A 132 -58.35 -54.92 8.92
CA LEU A 132 -58.82 -53.56 8.72
C LEU A 132 -58.58 -52.68 9.95
N GLU A 133 -58.75 -53.22 11.16
CA GLU A 133 -58.39 -52.52 12.39
C GLU A 133 -56.88 -52.26 12.46
N GLY A 134 -56.04 -53.24 12.14
CA GLY A 134 -54.58 -53.07 12.03
C GLY A 134 -54.18 -52.00 11.00
N LEU A 135 -54.85 -51.95 9.85
CA LEU A 135 -54.62 -50.93 8.83
C LEU A 135 -55.09 -49.54 9.30
N ALA A 136 -56.20 -49.45 10.02
CA ALA A 136 -56.69 -48.21 10.62
C ALA A 136 -55.73 -47.69 11.71
N GLN A 137 -55.16 -48.59 12.51
CA GLN A 137 -54.12 -48.29 13.49
C GLN A 137 -52.83 -47.79 12.82
N ALA A 138 -52.34 -48.46 11.77
CA ALA A 138 -51.18 -48.00 10.99
C ALA A 138 -51.43 -46.61 10.37
N CYS A 139 -52.60 -46.38 9.78
CA CYS A 139 -53.01 -45.07 9.26
C CYS A 139 -53.14 -43.99 10.34
N ALA A 140 -53.47 -44.34 11.59
CA ALA A 140 -53.44 -43.42 12.73
C ALA A 140 -52.00 -43.12 13.17
N GLY A 141 -51.15 -44.14 13.28
CA GLY A 141 -49.72 -44.02 13.59
C GLY A 141 -48.98 -43.11 12.61
N VAL A 142 -49.16 -43.33 11.30
CA VAL A 142 -48.57 -42.48 10.25
C VAL A 142 -49.05 -41.02 10.36
N ARG A 143 -50.32 -40.77 10.67
CA ARG A 143 -50.83 -39.39 10.88
C ARG A 143 -50.20 -38.71 12.10
N ASN A 144 -50.00 -39.44 13.19
CA ASN A 144 -49.31 -38.91 14.39
C ASN A 144 -47.84 -38.63 14.09
N LEU A 145 -47.13 -39.57 13.45
CA LEU A 145 -45.73 -39.36 13.05
C LEU A 145 -45.56 -38.21 12.05
N LEU A 146 -46.55 -37.98 11.16
CA LEU A 146 -46.55 -36.81 10.26
C LEU A 146 -46.73 -35.49 11.02
N SER A 147 -47.55 -35.43 12.07
CA SER A 147 -47.70 -34.21 12.88
C SER A 147 -46.46 -33.94 13.74
N GLU A 148 -45.84 -34.99 14.31
CA GLU A 148 -44.53 -34.89 14.99
C GLU A 148 -43.41 -34.45 14.03
N LEU A 149 -43.39 -34.99 12.81
CA LEU A 149 -42.46 -34.59 11.76
C LEU A 149 -42.66 -33.11 11.40
N GLN A 150 -43.90 -32.65 11.23
CA GLN A 150 -44.18 -31.24 10.94
C GLN A 150 -43.70 -30.32 12.07
N VAL A 151 -44.03 -30.63 13.33
CA VAL A 151 -43.62 -29.82 14.49
C VAL A 151 -42.08 -29.78 14.61
N SER A 152 -41.42 -30.93 14.46
CA SER A 152 -39.94 -30.99 14.52
C SER A 152 -39.27 -30.27 13.33
N TRP A 153 -39.89 -30.29 12.15
CA TRP A 153 -39.45 -29.53 10.98
C TRP A 153 -39.58 -28.03 11.18
N GLU A 154 -40.74 -27.55 11.66
CA GLU A 154 -40.98 -26.13 11.95
C GLU A 154 -39.99 -25.59 12.99
N GLN A 155 -39.73 -26.37 14.05
CA GLN A 155 -38.71 -26.05 15.05
C GLN A 155 -37.30 -25.97 14.44
N GLN A 156 -36.87 -26.99 13.68
CA GLN A 156 -35.56 -27.00 13.03
C GLN A 156 -35.41 -25.86 12.01
N TYR A 157 -36.45 -25.56 11.22
CA TYR A 157 -36.45 -24.45 10.27
C TYR A 157 -36.33 -23.09 10.95
N ALA A 158 -37.14 -22.82 11.98
CA ALA A 158 -37.06 -21.57 12.74
C ALA A 158 -35.67 -21.38 13.38
N SER A 159 -35.11 -22.47 13.91
CA SER A 159 -33.79 -22.48 14.55
C SER A 159 -32.65 -22.31 13.52
N PHE A 160 -32.78 -22.87 12.32
CA PHE A 160 -31.86 -22.63 11.19
C PHE A 160 -31.89 -21.17 10.71
N VAL A 161 -33.09 -20.59 10.53
CA VAL A 161 -33.25 -19.17 10.15
C VAL A 161 -32.63 -18.24 11.20
N GLN A 162 -32.78 -18.56 12.49
CA GLN A 162 -32.13 -17.80 13.56
C GLN A 162 -30.60 -17.83 13.46
N ARG A 163 -30.01 -19.00 13.19
CA ARG A 163 -28.55 -19.15 13.02
C ARG A 163 -28.03 -18.43 11.77
N LEU A 164 -28.81 -18.37 10.68
CA LEU A 164 -28.45 -17.53 9.51
C LEU A 164 -28.38 -16.03 9.86
N ARG A 165 -29.26 -15.53 10.75
CA ARG A 165 -29.19 -14.15 11.25
C ARG A 165 -27.93 -13.92 12.08
N GLU A 166 -27.57 -14.87 12.94
CA GLU A 166 -26.34 -14.84 13.73
C GLU A 166 -25.09 -14.84 12.85
N VAL A 167 -25.03 -15.68 11.81
CA VAL A 167 -23.96 -15.67 10.80
C VAL A 167 -23.86 -14.30 10.13
N SER A 168 -24.98 -13.71 9.69
CA SER A 168 -25.00 -12.39 9.05
C SER A 168 -24.49 -11.26 9.98
N TYR A 169 -24.88 -11.31 11.26
CA TYR A 169 -24.37 -10.41 12.29
C TYR A 169 -22.86 -10.56 12.50
N ILE A 170 -22.36 -11.79 12.61
CA ILE A 170 -20.93 -12.08 12.79
C ILE A 170 -20.13 -11.65 11.57
N GLN A 171 -20.57 -11.97 10.36
CA GLN A 171 -19.95 -11.48 9.12
C GLN A 171 -19.85 -9.95 9.09
N SER A 172 -20.87 -9.25 9.58
CA SER A 172 -20.87 -7.79 9.70
C SER A 172 -19.85 -7.28 10.74
N LYS A 173 -19.62 -8.05 11.83
CA LYS A 173 -18.56 -7.75 12.82
C LYS A 173 -17.16 -8.00 12.27
N VAL A 174 -16.94 -9.13 11.60
CA VAL A 174 -15.65 -9.48 10.95
C VAL A 174 -15.27 -8.39 9.93
N ARG A 175 -16.18 -8.01 9.02
CA ARG A 175 -15.96 -6.91 8.07
C ARG A 175 -15.63 -5.56 8.71
N ASN A 176 -16.16 -5.31 9.91
CA ASN A 176 -15.81 -4.10 10.66
C ASN A 176 -14.40 -4.21 11.29
N VAL A 177 -14.01 -5.38 11.81
CA VAL A 177 -12.65 -5.64 12.31
C VAL A 177 -11.64 -5.51 11.17
N GLU A 178 -11.88 -6.13 10.02
CA GLU A 178 -11.04 -6.02 8.81
C GLU A 178 -10.83 -4.55 8.38
N ARG A 179 -11.92 -3.76 8.32
CA ARG A 179 -11.83 -2.33 7.98
C ARG A 179 -11.02 -1.54 9.00
N GLN A 180 -11.17 -1.83 10.28
CA GLN A 180 -10.40 -1.16 11.34
C GLN A 180 -8.93 -1.59 11.36
N ALA A 181 -8.62 -2.84 10.97
CA ALA A 181 -7.26 -3.32 10.79
C ALA A 181 -6.53 -2.55 9.67
N ALA A 182 -7.16 -2.41 8.50
CA ALA A 182 -6.60 -1.67 7.37
C ALA A 182 -6.28 -0.20 7.73
N LEU A 183 -7.20 0.49 8.41
CA LEU A 183 -6.97 1.86 8.88
C LEU A 183 -5.83 1.96 9.90
N LEU A 184 -5.69 0.99 10.80
CA LEU A 184 -4.55 0.96 11.73
C LEU A 184 -3.22 0.66 11.04
N GLU A 185 -3.21 -0.15 9.98
CA GLU A 185 -2.01 -0.42 9.19
C GLU A 185 -1.49 0.85 8.51
N GLU A 186 -2.37 1.65 7.90
CA GLU A 186 -2.03 2.96 7.34
C GLU A 186 -1.41 3.89 8.40
N GLU A 187 -2.06 4.02 9.57
CA GLU A 187 -1.56 4.86 10.67
C GLU A 187 -0.21 4.35 11.24
N ILE A 188 0.00 3.04 11.32
CA ILE A 188 1.29 2.43 11.71
C ILE A 188 2.39 2.75 10.69
N ASN A 189 2.06 2.72 9.39
CA ASN A 189 3.00 3.09 8.33
C ASN A 189 3.36 4.59 8.37
N VAL A 190 2.41 5.46 8.72
CA VAL A 190 2.69 6.89 9.00
C VAL A 190 3.63 7.05 10.20
N GLN A 191 3.40 6.34 11.31
CA GLN A 191 4.34 6.36 12.45
C GLN A 191 5.73 5.82 12.10
N ARG A 192 5.82 4.80 11.24
CA ARG A 192 7.10 4.30 10.72
C ARG A 192 7.86 5.39 9.94
N SER A 193 7.17 6.17 9.12
CA SER A 193 7.74 7.33 8.42
C SER A 193 8.26 8.39 9.41
N TYR A 194 7.49 8.74 10.45
CA TYR A 194 7.95 9.67 11.50
C TYR A 194 9.19 9.15 12.25
N SER A 195 9.26 7.85 12.53
CA SER A 195 10.45 7.24 13.14
C SER A 195 11.66 7.27 12.20
N GLN A 196 11.46 7.11 10.89
CA GLN A 196 12.53 7.24 9.89
C GLN A 196 13.05 8.68 9.82
N GLN A 197 12.17 9.68 9.87
CA GLN A 197 12.54 11.09 9.90
C GLN A 197 13.44 11.42 11.11
N LEU A 198 13.08 10.93 12.30
CA LEU A 198 13.91 11.08 13.50
C LEU A 198 15.26 10.35 13.41
N SER A 199 15.37 9.27 12.62
CA SER A 199 16.65 8.56 12.41
C SER A 199 17.72 9.42 11.72
N HIS A 200 17.33 10.50 11.02
CA HIS A 200 18.30 11.41 10.41
C HIS A 200 19.14 12.16 11.45
N LEU A 201 18.61 12.41 12.66
CA LEU A 201 19.36 13.07 13.73
C LEU A 201 20.61 12.28 14.13
N GLN A 202 20.50 10.94 14.17
CA GLN A 202 21.63 10.04 14.46
C GLN A 202 22.66 10.01 13.31
N LYS A 203 22.23 10.25 12.07
CA LYS A 203 23.10 10.25 10.87
C LYS A 203 23.78 11.61 10.64
N MET A 204 23.20 12.68 11.18
CA MET A 204 23.63 14.07 10.96
C MET A 204 25.09 14.35 11.40
N PRO A 205 25.63 13.83 12.52
CA PRO A 205 27.07 13.94 12.84
C PRO A 205 28.01 13.40 11.75
N LYS A 206 27.64 12.29 11.10
CA LYS A 206 28.42 11.70 10.00
C LYS A 206 28.25 12.50 8.72
N ALA A 207 27.03 12.95 8.42
CA ALA A 207 26.75 13.80 7.26
C ALA A 207 27.50 15.14 7.33
N TYR A 208 27.52 15.78 8.50
CA TYR A 208 28.25 17.03 8.75
C TYR A 208 29.75 16.90 8.43
N ARG A 209 30.42 15.86 8.95
CA ARG A 209 31.84 15.60 8.66
C ARG A 209 32.13 15.38 7.17
N GLN A 210 31.21 14.76 6.43
CA GLN A 210 31.38 14.61 4.98
C GLN A 210 31.10 15.90 4.22
N ALA A 211 30.13 16.72 4.65
CA ALA A 211 29.88 18.03 4.08
C ALA A 211 31.09 18.97 4.24
N LEU A 212 31.76 18.97 5.39
CA LEU A 212 33.00 19.72 5.61
C LEU A 212 34.12 19.32 4.64
N ARG A 213 34.35 18.01 4.45
CA ARG A 213 35.34 17.50 3.49
C ARG A 213 35.02 17.90 2.04
N GLU A 214 33.73 17.93 1.68
CA GLU A 214 33.29 18.36 0.35
C GLU A 214 33.49 19.87 0.14
N ILE A 215 33.28 20.70 1.17
CA ILE A 215 33.59 22.14 1.12
C ILE A 215 35.10 22.34 0.89
N ALA A 216 35.95 21.67 1.66
CA ALA A 216 37.41 21.72 1.50
C ALA A 216 37.86 21.27 0.10
N ARG A 217 37.27 20.19 -0.42
CA ARG A 217 37.52 19.68 -1.78
C ARG A 217 37.19 20.73 -2.84
N ARG A 218 36.06 21.42 -2.71
CA ARG A 218 35.62 22.47 -3.65
C ARG A 218 36.50 23.71 -3.57
N GLN A 219 36.93 24.13 -2.39
CA GLN A 219 37.85 25.25 -2.22
C GLN A 219 39.23 24.96 -2.81
N HIS A 220 39.81 23.78 -2.53
CA HIS A 220 41.06 23.36 -3.16
C HIS A 220 40.94 23.29 -4.70
N PHE A 221 39.81 22.78 -5.21
CA PHE A 221 39.52 22.80 -6.64
C PHE A 221 39.44 24.23 -7.20
N ARG A 222 38.75 25.16 -6.53
CA ARG A 222 38.64 26.58 -6.93
C ARG A 222 40.02 27.24 -7.03
N VAL A 223 40.87 27.07 -6.01
CA VAL A 223 42.24 27.61 -6.00
C VAL A 223 43.07 27.04 -7.16
N ARG A 224 43.04 25.73 -7.37
CA ARG A 224 43.77 25.08 -8.47
C ARG A 224 43.25 25.49 -9.85
N TYR A 225 41.93 25.66 -10.00
CA TYR A 225 41.30 26.09 -11.24
C TYR A 225 41.66 27.54 -11.58
N ALA A 226 41.63 28.44 -10.59
CA ALA A 226 42.06 29.83 -10.75
C ALA A 226 43.55 29.92 -11.12
N ALA A 227 44.42 29.14 -10.46
CA ALA A 227 45.84 29.07 -10.81
C ALA A 227 46.08 28.55 -12.24
N GLN A 228 45.30 27.57 -12.70
CA GLN A 228 45.38 27.05 -14.06
C GLN A 228 44.93 28.09 -15.11
N ALA A 229 43.90 28.87 -14.80
CA ALA A 229 43.45 29.97 -15.65
C ALA A 229 44.48 31.11 -15.72
N GLU A 230 45.12 31.44 -14.60
CA GLU A 230 46.19 32.44 -14.57
C GLU A 230 47.43 31.99 -15.34
N GLN A 231 47.80 30.70 -15.24
CA GLN A 231 48.84 30.11 -16.07
C GLN A 231 48.50 30.22 -17.57
N ALA A 232 47.24 30.01 -17.95
CA ALA A 232 46.78 30.17 -19.34
C ALA A 232 46.83 31.64 -19.81
N ARG A 233 46.42 32.60 -18.97
CA ARG A 233 46.58 34.04 -19.24
C ARG A 233 48.05 34.39 -19.48
N GLY A 234 48.94 33.99 -18.59
CA GLY A 234 50.39 34.24 -18.72
C GLY A 234 51.04 33.54 -19.92
N ALA A 235 50.51 32.39 -20.37
CA ALA A 235 50.96 31.75 -21.61
C ALA A 235 50.53 32.55 -22.85
N LEU A 236 49.26 32.94 -22.94
CA LEU A 236 48.73 33.70 -24.08
C LEU A 236 49.30 35.13 -24.14
N ALA A 237 49.54 35.77 -23.00
CA ALA A 237 50.21 37.07 -22.91
C ALA A 237 51.62 37.02 -23.51
N ARG A 238 52.42 36.00 -23.15
CA ARG A 238 53.76 35.81 -23.73
C ARG A 238 53.73 35.57 -25.24
N MET A 239 52.84 34.70 -25.72
CA MET A 239 52.67 34.47 -27.17
C MET A 239 52.30 35.77 -27.92
N MET A 240 51.42 36.59 -27.34
CA MET A 240 51.05 37.89 -27.89
C MET A 240 52.24 38.88 -27.88
N GLU A 241 53.02 38.92 -26.80
CA GLU A 241 54.21 39.79 -26.70
C GLU A 241 55.31 39.40 -27.70
N GLU A 242 55.56 38.11 -27.88
CA GLU A 242 56.49 37.53 -28.85
C GLU A 242 56.08 37.89 -30.28
N GLU A 243 54.83 37.60 -30.67
CA GLU A 243 54.26 37.97 -31.97
C GLU A 243 54.31 39.49 -32.21
N ASN A 244 53.92 40.30 -31.22
CA ASN A 244 54.00 41.75 -31.32
C ASN A 244 55.45 42.25 -31.42
N SER A 245 56.42 41.54 -30.86
CA SER A 245 57.83 41.84 -31.06
C SER A 245 58.28 41.53 -32.48
N GLN A 246 57.87 40.39 -33.04
CA GLN A 246 58.15 40.02 -34.42
C GLN A 246 57.53 41.02 -35.41
N ARG A 247 56.28 41.45 -35.19
CA ARG A 247 55.63 42.51 -35.99
C ARG A 247 56.39 43.82 -35.96
N ARG A 248 56.77 44.30 -34.76
CA ARG A 248 57.56 45.54 -34.61
C ARG A 248 58.90 45.43 -35.32
N ASP A 249 59.61 44.32 -35.17
CA ASP A 249 60.90 44.10 -35.83
C ASP A 249 60.78 44.01 -37.35
N PHE A 250 59.76 43.33 -37.87
CA PHE A 250 59.47 43.27 -39.29
C PHE A 250 59.20 44.67 -39.87
N LEU A 251 58.30 45.44 -39.24
CA LEU A 251 57.98 46.80 -39.65
C LEU A 251 59.20 47.72 -39.63
N ARG A 252 60.08 47.55 -38.63
CA ARG A 252 61.32 48.32 -38.49
C ARG A 252 62.37 48.00 -39.56
N ARG A 253 62.48 46.73 -39.98
CA ARG A 253 63.51 46.26 -40.92
C ARG A 253 63.07 46.31 -42.39
N HIS A 254 61.77 46.09 -42.65
CA HIS A 254 61.23 45.93 -44.00
C HIS A 254 60.05 46.85 -44.30
N GLY A 255 59.25 47.22 -43.29
CA GLY A 255 58.08 48.09 -43.45
C GLY A 255 58.42 49.48 -44.00
N CYS A 256 59.61 50.01 -43.71
CA CYS A 256 60.11 51.26 -44.27
C CYS A 256 60.33 51.27 -45.80
N HIS A 257 60.27 50.10 -46.45
CA HIS A 257 60.38 49.94 -47.91
C HIS A 257 59.04 49.64 -48.59
N LEU A 258 57.94 49.56 -47.83
CA LEU A 258 56.60 49.26 -48.34
C LEU A 258 55.73 50.53 -48.33
N PRO A 259 54.91 50.79 -49.36
CA PRO A 259 53.90 51.84 -49.32
C PRO A 259 52.91 51.58 -48.18
N ALA A 260 52.59 52.63 -47.40
CA ALA A 260 51.77 52.53 -46.20
C ALA A 260 50.38 51.90 -46.46
N ASP A 261 49.76 52.22 -47.59
CA ASP A 261 48.41 51.79 -47.96
C ASP A 261 48.37 50.42 -48.68
N LEU A 262 49.51 49.75 -48.85
CA LEU A 262 49.54 48.45 -49.55
C LEU A 262 48.90 47.34 -48.70
N PHE A 263 49.02 47.42 -47.37
CA PHE A 263 48.51 46.43 -46.42
C PHE A 263 48.03 47.11 -45.11
N ASN A 264 46.79 47.58 -45.09
CA ASN A 264 46.20 48.40 -44.01
C ASN A 264 46.27 47.81 -42.57
N ALA A 265 46.52 46.50 -42.42
CA ALA A 265 46.62 45.83 -41.13
C ALA A 265 48.07 45.43 -40.73
N LEU A 266 49.07 45.67 -41.59
CA LEU A 266 50.45 45.21 -41.36
C LEU A 266 51.11 45.90 -40.15
N GLY A 267 50.67 47.14 -39.85
CA GLY A 267 51.05 47.89 -38.65
C GLY A 267 50.31 47.49 -37.36
N SER A 268 49.29 46.61 -37.45
CA SER A 268 48.44 46.30 -36.30
C SER A 268 49.10 45.33 -35.32
N LEU A 269 48.99 45.61 -34.03
CA LEU A 269 49.39 44.68 -32.98
C LEU A 269 48.30 43.61 -32.78
N ALA A 270 48.72 42.39 -32.42
CA ALA A 270 47.84 41.34 -31.97
C ALA A 270 47.05 41.80 -30.72
N PRO A 271 45.73 41.56 -30.67
CA PRO A 271 44.88 42.00 -29.57
C PRO A 271 45.18 41.23 -28.27
N PRO A 272 44.87 41.81 -27.10
CA PRO A 272 45.05 41.14 -25.81
C PRO A 272 44.17 39.89 -25.71
N ALA A 273 44.78 38.78 -25.27
CA ALA A 273 44.06 37.54 -25.03
C ALA A 273 43.23 37.64 -23.74
N ALA A 274 41.91 37.55 -23.86
CA ALA A 274 40.99 37.52 -22.73
C ALA A 274 40.67 36.07 -22.32
N VAL A 275 41.05 35.69 -21.10
CA VAL A 275 40.58 34.45 -20.44
C VAL A 275 39.73 34.87 -19.26
N ASP A 276 38.41 34.93 -19.46
CA ASP A 276 37.47 35.18 -18.37
C ASP A 276 37.19 33.89 -17.60
N VAL A 277 37.10 33.99 -16.28
CA VAL A 277 36.72 32.91 -15.38
C VAL A 277 35.70 33.46 -14.39
N PRO A 278 34.42 33.09 -14.52
CA PRO A 278 33.39 33.48 -13.57
C PRO A 278 33.75 33.02 -12.16
N GLU A 279 33.51 33.88 -11.17
CA GLU A 279 33.64 33.49 -9.78
C GLU A 279 32.57 32.44 -9.41
N PHE A 280 33.01 31.37 -8.75
CA PHE A 280 32.13 30.33 -8.21
C PHE A 280 32.54 29.98 -6.78
N ASP A 281 31.60 29.42 -6.02
CA ASP A 281 31.80 28.97 -4.64
C ASP A 281 32.28 30.07 -3.66
N VAL A 282 32.04 31.35 -3.99
CA VAL A 282 32.41 32.51 -3.15
C VAL A 282 31.67 32.56 -1.81
N THR A 283 30.50 31.93 -1.71
CA THR A 283 29.71 31.85 -0.46
C THR A 283 30.07 30.65 0.42
N LEU A 284 31.02 29.80 0.02
CA LEU A 284 31.45 28.67 0.86
C LEU A 284 32.36 29.16 2.01
N PRO A 285 32.08 28.78 3.26
CA PRO A 285 32.91 29.16 4.42
C PRO A 285 34.29 28.52 4.34
N ASP A 286 35.32 29.23 4.78
CA ASP A 286 36.72 28.81 4.70
C ASP A 286 37.00 27.56 5.55
N VAL A 287 37.28 26.44 4.88
CA VAL A 287 37.47 25.11 5.50
C VAL A 287 38.54 24.37 4.71
N ASP A 288 39.77 24.33 5.21
CA ASP A 288 40.85 23.54 4.58
C ASP A 288 40.95 22.12 5.17
N PHE A 289 41.55 21.21 4.42
CA PHE A 289 41.83 19.84 4.86
C PHE A 289 42.71 19.76 6.10
N THR A 290 43.62 20.73 6.31
CA THR A 290 44.43 20.82 7.54
C THR A 290 43.54 20.99 8.77
N SER A 291 42.65 21.99 8.77
CA SER A 291 41.71 22.27 9.86
C SER A 291 40.77 21.10 10.18
N LEU A 292 40.49 20.23 9.20
CA LEU A 292 39.69 19.02 9.39
C LEU A 292 40.46 17.85 10.04
N HIS A 293 41.79 17.84 9.96
CA HIS A 293 42.62 16.85 10.65
C HIS A 293 42.62 17.11 12.16
N ASP A 294 42.87 18.36 12.56
CA ASP A 294 42.87 18.81 13.96
C ASP A 294 41.54 18.53 14.66
N MET A 295 40.41 18.73 13.96
CA MET A 295 39.07 18.40 14.45
C MET A 295 38.85 16.88 14.61
N SER A 296 39.55 16.04 13.84
CA SER A 296 39.43 14.59 13.93
C SER A 296 40.21 14.02 15.11
N GLU A 297 41.40 14.55 15.41
CA GLU A 297 42.23 14.10 16.54
C GLU A 297 41.66 14.57 17.89
N ALA A 298 41.07 15.77 17.95
CA ALA A 298 40.47 16.30 19.17
C ALA A 298 39.18 15.58 19.64
N THR A 299 38.60 14.71 18.79
CA THR A 299 37.25 14.12 19.04
C THR A 299 37.30 12.60 19.29
N GLU A 300 38.46 11.94 19.18
CA GLU A 300 38.59 10.52 19.56
C GLU A 300 38.84 10.40 21.08
N PRO A 301 37.88 9.90 21.88
CA PRO A 301 38.16 9.58 23.27
C PRO A 301 39.18 8.43 23.32
N ARG A 302 40.26 8.61 24.08
CA ARG A 302 41.22 7.54 24.43
C ARG A 302 40.49 6.43 25.22
N GLY A 303 39.85 5.53 24.49
CA GLY A 303 39.20 4.31 24.99
C GLY A 303 40.24 3.23 25.23
N VAL A 304 40.27 2.72 26.46
CA VAL A 304 41.18 1.65 26.91
C VAL A 304 40.93 0.35 26.14
N ASP A 305 41.98 -0.44 25.95
CA ASP A 305 41.95 -1.73 25.24
C ASP A 305 40.82 -2.66 25.70
N ALA A 306 40.02 -3.13 24.73
CA ALA A 306 39.07 -4.21 24.91
C ALA A 306 39.17 -5.19 23.72
N SER A 307 40.13 -6.10 23.81
CA SER A 307 40.23 -7.27 22.96
C SER A 307 38.98 -8.15 23.07
N ALA A 308 38.23 -8.29 21.96
CA ALA A 308 37.29 -9.38 21.74
C ALA A 308 37.07 -9.55 20.22
N GLY A 309 37.67 -10.59 19.63
CA GLY A 309 37.52 -10.85 18.20
C GLY A 309 36.17 -11.48 17.85
N SER A 310 35.73 -11.28 16.60
CA SER A 310 34.75 -12.16 15.96
C SER A 310 34.99 -12.21 14.45
N ASN A 311 35.31 -13.40 13.95
CA ASN A 311 35.41 -13.67 12.52
C ASN A 311 34.01 -13.74 11.89
N SER A 312 33.86 -13.27 10.66
CA SER A 312 32.87 -13.82 9.71
C SER A 312 33.28 -13.53 8.26
N PRO A 313 32.88 -14.37 7.29
CA PRO A 313 33.62 -14.55 6.04
C PRO A 313 33.15 -13.66 4.88
N ALA A 314 33.99 -13.54 3.87
CA ALA A 314 33.70 -12.83 2.63
C ALA A 314 32.99 -13.74 1.60
N GLU A 315 31.80 -13.35 1.14
CA GLU A 315 31.20 -13.92 -0.07
C GLU A 315 31.90 -13.38 -1.34
N ARG A 316 32.27 -14.28 -2.25
CA ARG A 316 32.76 -13.95 -3.59
C ARG A 316 31.66 -14.21 -4.62
N LEU A 317 31.40 -13.21 -5.45
CA LEU A 317 30.65 -13.39 -6.71
C LEU A 317 31.55 -14.07 -7.76
N PRO A 318 31.04 -15.03 -8.56
CA PRO A 318 31.76 -15.60 -9.69
C PRO A 318 31.46 -14.85 -11.01
N SER A 319 32.50 -14.67 -11.84
CA SER A 319 32.37 -14.29 -13.25
C SER A 319 32.17 -15.52 -14.14
N PRO A 320 31.40 -15.45 -15.25
CA PRO A 320 31.28 -16.55 -16.19
C PRO A 320 32.53 -16.68 -17.06
N GLY A 321 33.00 -17.91 -17.25
CA GLY A 321 34.16 -18.23 -18.08
C GLY A 321 33.82 -18.40 -19.56
N ALA A 322 34.82 -18.18 -20.41
CA ALA A 322 34.77 -18.56 -21.82
C ALA A 322 35.32 -19.98 -22.01
N THR A 323 34.69 -20.77 -22.88
CA THR A 323 35.25 -22.00 -23.44
C THR A 323 35.06 -21.99 -24.95
N SER A 324 36.17 -22.15 -25.67
CA SER A 324 36.22 -22.28 -27.13
C SER A 324 36.50 -23.74 -27.47
N GLU A 325 35.69 -24.34 -28.34
CA GLU A 325 35.94 -25.56 -29.12
C GLU A 325 34.69 -25.78 -30.02
N ALA A 326 34.72 -26.41 -31.21
CA ALA A 326 35.72 -26.47 -32.27
C ALA A 326 35.02 -26.99 -33.55
N SER A 327 35.71 -26.93 -34.70
CA SER A 327 35.51 -27.83 -35.85
C SER A 327 34.24 -27.74 -36.73
N SER A 328 34.45 -27.11 -37.89
CA SER A 328 34.38 -27.75 -39.23
C SER A 328 33.12 -28.52 -39.65
N ALA A 329 32.37 -27.95 -40.62
CA ALA A 329 31.72 -28.71 -41.68
C ALA A 329 31.56 -27.89 -42.98
N ARG A 330 31.66 -28.58 -44.11
CA ARG A 330 31.50 -28.06 -45.48
C ARG A 330 30.02 -27.76 -45.79
N GLY A 331 29.78 -26.93 -46.81
CA GLY A 331 28.75 -27.26 -47.81
C GLY A 331 27.94 -26.12 -48.42
N TYR A 332 28.16 -25.90 -49.73
CA TYR A 332 27.14 -25.62 -50.76
C TYR A 332 25.98 -24.63 -50.51
N GLY A 333 25.76 -23.75 -51.50
CA GLY A 333 24.40 -23.63 -52.07
C GLY A 333 23.79 -22.23 -52.21
N GLY A 334 24.29 -21.46 -53.18
CA GLY A 334 23.51 -20.81 -54.25
C GLY A 334 22.17 -20.08 -54.00
N GLY A 335 22.12 -18.83 -54.48
CA GLY A 335 20.89 -18.10 -54.85
C GLY A 335 20.16 -17.41 -53.68
N GLY A 336 19.55 -16.22 -53.86
CA GLY A 336 19.49 -15.36 -55.03
C GLY A 336 18.20 -14.51 -55.06
N SER A 337 18.27 -13.32 -55.65
CA SER A 337 17.14 -12.44 -56.06
C SER A 337 16.29 -11.72 -54.98
N GLY A 338 15.75 -10.54 -55.35
CA GLY A 338 14.77 -9.74 -54.59
C GLY A 338 15.37 -8.88 -53.47
N SER A 339 15.71 -7.59 -53.64
CA SER A 339 15.07 -6.49 -54.37
C SER A 339 13.61 -6.21 -53.97
N ALA A 340 13.41 -5.25 -53.05
CA ALA A 340 12.54 -4.10 -53.28
C ALA A 340 12.70 -3.05 -52.15
N CYS A 341 12.93 -1.79 -52.53
CA CYS A 341 12.80 -0.63 -51.64
C CYS A 341 11.31 -0.22 -51.54
N GLY A 342 10.84 0.24 -50.39
CA GLY A 342 9.40 0.45 -50.16
C GLY A 342 9.04 1.32 -48.96
N SER A 343 9.46 2.58 -48.96
CA SER A 343 8.96 3.59 -48.01
C SER A 343 7.47 3.86 -48.24
N ARG A 344 6.64 3.89 -47.18
CA ARG A 344 5.58 4.91 -47.04
C ARG A 344 4.99 5.02 -45.64
N CYS A 345 4.58 6.26 -45.33
CA CYS A 345 3.96 6.70 -44.09
C CYS A 345 2.43 6.60 -44.18
N GLY A 346 1.74 6.52 -43.04
CA GLY A 346 0.30 6.79 -42.94
C GLY A 346 -0.44 5.86 -41.99
N GLY A 347 -1.15 6.42 -41.01
CA GLY A 347 -1.88 5.64 -40.00
C GLY A 347 -2.52 6.50 -38.92
N SER A 348 -3.46 7.37 -39.30
CA SER A 348 -4.31 8.09 -38.33
C SER A 348 -5.54 7.25 -38.02
N GLY A 349 -5.89 7.11 -36.73
CA GLY A 349 -7.01 6.28 -36.27
C GLY A 349 -7.89 7.00 -35.26
N ARG A 350 -8.94 7.66 -35.74
CA ARG A 350 -10.12 8.01 -34.92
C ARG A 350 -11.03 6.79 -34.83
N ALA A 351 -11.69 6.60 -33.69
CA ALA A 351 -12.84 5.71 -33.55
C ALA A 351 -14.07 6.55 -33.16
N GLU A 352 -15.14 6.46 -33.95
CA GLU A 352 -16.44 7.08 -33.67
C GLU A 352 -17.43 6.05 -33.12
N CYS A 353 -18.47 6.55 -32.43
CA CYS A 353 -19.55 5.74 -31.88
C CYS A 353 -20.66 5.52 -32.93
N GLY A 354 -21.41 4.41 -32.82
CA GLY A 354 -22.61 4.15 -33.62
C GLY A 354 -23.54 3.11 -32.96
N PRO A 355 -24.82 3.42 -32.70
CA PRO A 355 -25.78 2.51 -32.06
C PRO A 355 -26.86 1.97 -33.03
N THR A 356 -27.58 0.90 -32.65
CA THR A 356 -28.80 0.45 -33.33
C THR A 356 -29.88 -0.12 -32.37
N SER A 357 -31.13 0.16 -32.71
CA SER A 357 -32.41 -0.29 -32.11
C SER A 357 -32.87 -1.64 -32.74
N ALA A 358 -34.01 -2.30 -32.43
CA ALA A 358 -35.31 -1.91 -31.85
C ALA A 358 -36.10 -3.11 -31.22
N GLY A 359 -37.32 -2.89 -30.69
CA GLY A 359 -38.23 -3.87 -30.02
C GLY A 359 -39.09 -4.77 -30.96
N PRO A 360 -40.31 -5.28 -30.61
CA PRO A 360 -41.39 -4.57 -29.86
C PRO A 360 -42.40 -5.36 -28.92
N ALA A 361 -43.20 -4.59 -28.14
CA ALA A 361 -44.66 -4.72 -27.73
C ALA A 361 -45.30 -6.06 -27.23
N LEU A 362 -45.83 -6.18 -25.97
CA LEU A 362 -47.18 -5.82 -25.37
C LEU A 362 -48.27 -6.94 -25.43
N PRO A 363 -49.42 -6.92 -24.67
CA PRO A 363 -49.84 -6.14 -23.48
C PRO A 363 -50.23 -7.04 -22.25
N THR A 364 -50.46 -6.52 -21.03
CA THR A 364 -51.76 -6.08 -20.41
C THR A 364 -51.55 -5.81 -18.88
N ALA A 365 -52.48 -5.34 -18.02
CA ALA A 365 -53.48 -4.25 -18.07
C ALA A 365 -54.15 -4.01 -16.65
N VAL A 366 -54.75 -2.82 -16.44
CA VAL A 366 -55.79 -2.41 -15.43
C VAL A 366 -55.46 -2.30 -13.92
N GLY A 367 -55.78 -1.13 -13.33
CA GLY A 367 -56.04 -0.92 -11.89
C GLY A 367 -55.85 0.54 -11.43
N ALA A 368 -56.89 1.24 -10.94
CA ALA A 368 -56.84 2.68 -10.59
C ALA A 368 -57.51 3.03 -9.24
N THR A 369 -56.95 4.02 -8.53
CA THR A 369 -57.53 5.11 -7.66
C THR A 369 -58.82 4.88 -6.83
N PRO A 370 -59.02 5.55 -5.66
CA PRO A 370 -58.64 6.95 -5.38
C PRO A 370 -58.17 7.30 -3.95
N ALA A 371 -58.03 8.61 -3.70
CA ALA A 371 -57.54 9.25 -2.48
C ALA A 371 -58.60 9.48 -1.40
N THR A 372 -58.16 9.92 -0.22
CA THR A 372 -59.00 10.57 0.81
C THR A 372 -58.25 11.71 1.49
N GLU A 373 -58.99 12.76 1.86
CA GLU A 373 -58.50 14.04 2.41
C GLU A 373 -58.57 14.10 3.95
N GLY A 374 -58.01 15.16 4.56
CA GLY A 374 -58.21 15.53 5.98
C GLY A 374 -56.91 15.89 6.72
N LEU A 375 -56.44 17.14 6.71
CA LEU A 375 -56.87 18.30 7.53
C LEU A 375 -56.39 18.31 8.99
N GLY A 376 -55.65 19.36 9.39
CA GLY A 376 -55.81 19.97 10.73
C GLY A 376 -54.54 20.38 11.52
N ALA A 377 -54.46 21.67 11.88
CA ALA A 377 -53.60 22.33 12.91
C ALA A 377 -52.06 22.24 12.74
N SER A 378 -51.25 23.31 12.63
CA SER A 378 -51.29 24.74 13.06
C SER A 378 -50.95 25.02 14.53
N CYS A 379 -49.72 25.50 14.76
CA CYS A 379 -49.24 26.49 15.76
C CYS A 379 -47.79 26.88 15.34
N SER A 380 -47.44 28.11 14.92
CA SER A 380 -47.14 29.31 15.74
C SER A 380 -46.29 29.04 17.01
N GLY A 381 -45.14 29.68 17.24
CA GLY A 381 -44.39 30.61 16.40
C GLY A 381 -43.15 31.22 17.10
N THR A 382 -42.42 32.06 16.36
CA THR A 382 -41.79 33.32 16.84
C THR A 382 -40.72 33.26 17.95
N GLN A 383 -39.46 33.57 17.62
CA GLN A 383 -38.84 34.85 18.04
C GLN A 383 -37.49 35.16 17.34
N ARG A 384 -37.36 36.42 16.90
CA ARG A 384 -36.08 37.09 16.58
C ARG A 384 -35.43 37.55 17.89
N ALA A 385 -34.10 37.59 17.92
CA ALA A 385 -33.37 38.57 18.74
C ALA A 385 -32.15 39.08 17.97
N SER A 386 -32.15 40.37 17.66
CA SER A 386 -31.02 41.13 17.13
C SER A 386 -30.20 41.73 18.27
N GLY A 387 -28.88 41.84 18.11
CA GLY A 387 -27.98 42.55 19.02
C GLY A 387 -26.87 43.24 18.24
N GLN A 388 -26.68 44.54 18.48
CA GLN A 388 -25.87 45.46 17.67
C GLN A 388 -24.94 46.27 18.61
N GLU A 389 -23.80 46.75 18.07
CA GLU A 389 -23.02 47.93 18.52
C GLU A 389 -22.38 48.02 19.93
N ALA A 390 -21.03 48.12 19.93
CA ALA A 390 -20.19 49.25 20.42
C ALA A 390 -18.71 48.79 20.41
N ALA A 391 -17.69 49.44 19.84
CA ALA A 391 -17.28 50.85 19.70
C ALA A 391 -16.50 51.42 20.91
N ALA A 392 -15.40 52.14 20.58
CA ALA A 392 -14.37 52.75 21.45
C ALA A 392 -13.33 51.77 22.09
N GLY A 393 -12.05 52.15 22.25
CA GLY A 393 -11.42 53.45 21.99
C GLY A 393 -9.89 53.41 21.79
N ALA A 394 -9.31 54.58 21.50
CA ALA A 394 -7.89 54.78 21.18
C ALA A 394 -7.10 55.43 22.32
N GLY A 395 -5.77 55.48 22.18
CA GLY A 395 -4.81 56.12 23.09
C GLY A 395 -3.66 55.16 23.46
N SER A 396 -2.38 55.48 23.25
CA SER A 396 -1.76 56.68 22.66
C SER A 396 -0.48 56.33 21.92
#